data_AF-H2FTL2-F1
#
_entry.id   AF-H2FTL2-F1
#
_cell.length_a   1.000
_cell.length_b   1.000
_cell.length_c   1.000
_cell.angle_alpha   90.00
_cell.angle_beta   90.00
_cell.angle_gamma   90.00
#
_symmetry.space_group_name_H-M   'P 1'
#
loop_
_entity.id
_entity.type
_entity.pdbx_description
1 polymer ?
#
loop_
_entity_poly.entity_id
_entity_poly.type
_entity_poly.pdbx_seq_one_letter_code
_entity_poly.pdbx_strand_id
1 'polypeptide(L)'
;MNNLATLKGMACLGVLLGSPGVVADYATDLDQAAWRAERTASRCVLEHAIEQVATARFSANGKAPPVLEVNWHARGIQGGQTTLSVVSAPWQPATEQPLAQSHWQRQQLRFDQHIPEALHALADGRWLAISAPGNPHRLVISGIHFQQAHNDFRLCRGEGGVDRAFNGERLTLHFQSGTRALSPEQRRQLAALAAHIGERKPASLLLESHTDNRGDEALNLEISRQRAERVADELRRFHPALPMAIRAFGEAYPATDNSTPAGRYQNRRVVISLIKAEQAS
;
A
#
# COMPACT_ATOMS: atom_id res chain seq x y z
N MET A 1 -2.75 -74.50 45.95
CA MET A 1 -1.67 -73.77 46.66
C MET A 1 -1.09 -72.79 45.65
N ASN A 2 -1.70 -71.60 45.51
CA ASN A 2 -1.24 -70.34 46.11
C ASN A 2 0.24 -70.03 45.83
N ASN A 3 0.54 -69.11 44.89
CA ASN A 3 0.73 -67.69 45.24
C ASN A 3 1.10 -66.81 44.04
N LEU A 4 0.45 -65.65 43.96
CA LEU A 4 0.86 -64.46 43.21
C LEU A 4 2.17 -63.88 43.78
N ALA A 5 3.00 -63.30 42.92
CA ALA A 5 4.03 -62.32 43.29
C ALA A 5 4.16 -61.21 42.22
N THR A 6 3.41 -60.14 42.46
CA THR A 6 3.74 -58.70 42.38
C THR A 6 4.81 -58.15 41.41
N LEU A 7 4.36 -57.18 40.60
CA LEU A 7 5.09 -56.15 39.85
C LEU A 7 6.03 -55.27 40.71
N LYS A 8 7.17 -54.90 40.12
CA LYS A 8 7.80 -53.56 40.18
C LYS A 8 8.25 -53.26 38.73
N GLY A 9 7.76 -52.27 37.98
CA GLY A 9 7.32 -50.94 38.38
C GLY A 9 8.46 -49.92 38.17
N MET A 10 9.05 -49.86 36.98
CA MET A 10 10.03 -48.82 36.60
C MET A 10 9.37 -47.91 35.57
N ALA A 11 8.58 -46.96 36.06
CA ALA A 11 8.01 -45.90 35.23
C ALA A 11 9.13 -44.91 34.88
N CYS A 12 9.58 -44.92 33.62
CA CYS A 12 10.30 -43.79 33.06
C CYS A 12 9.36 -42.58 33.09
N LEU A 13 9.60 -41.67 34.04
CA LEU A 13 8.97 -40.36 34.10
C LEU A 13 9.51 -39.53 32.92
N GLY A 14 8.95 -39.76 31.74
CA GLY A 14 9.17 -38.91 30.58
C GLY A 14 8.60 -37.54 30.88
N VAL A 15 9.47 -36.59 31.21
CA VAL A 15 9.13 -35.17 31.24
C VAL A 15 8.77 -34.79 29.81
N LEU A 16 7.47 -34.75 29.51
CA LEU A 16 6.95 -34.08 28.34
C LEU A 16 7.27 -32.59 28.51
N LEU A 17 8.40 -32.15 27.96
CA LEU A 17 8.62 -30.75 27.66
C LEU A 17 7.56 -30.36 26.64
N GLY A 18 6.43 -29.84 27.13
CA GLY A 18 5.46 -29.17 26.28
C GLY A 18 6.19 -28.04 25.58
N SER A 19 6.29 -28.11 24.25
CA SER A 19 6.74 -26.98 23.44
C SER A 19 5.93 -25.76 23.86
N PRO A 20 6.54 -24.58 24.08
CA PRO A 20 5.74 -23.37 24.26
C PRO A 20 4.85 -23.25 23.02
N GLY A 21 3.55 -23.41 23.23
CA GLY A 21 2.57 -23.30 22.16
C GLY A 21 2.69 -21.90 21.57
N VAL A 22 3.02 -21.83 20.27
CA VAL A 22 2.94 -20.56 19.54
C VAL A 22 1.49 -20.13 19.59
N VAL A 23 1.20 -19.06 20.32
CA VAL A 23 -0.13 -18.48 20.41
C VAL A 23 -0.39 -17.77 19.08
N ALA A 24 -1.38 -18.26 18.32
CA ALA A 24 -1.70 -17.71 17.00
C ALA A 24 -2.38 -16.33 17.12
N ASP A 25 -1.93 -15.37 16.31
CA ASP A 25 -2.58 -14.07 16.17
C ASP A 25 -3.89 -14.17 15.38
N TYR A 26 -4.80 -13.24 15.59
CA TYR A 26 -5.99 -13.08 14.76
C TYR A 26 -5.60 -12.36 13.47
N ALA A 27 -5.53 -13.11 12.37
CA ALA A 27 -5.20 -12.61 11.05
C ALA A 27 -6.08 -13.29 10.00
N THR A 28 -6.19 -12.67 8.83
CA THR A 28 -6.76 -13.31 7.63
C THR A 28 -5.67 -14.11 6.92
N ASP A 29 -6.01 -15.28 6.40
CA ASP A 29 -5.09 -16.02 5.56
C ASP A 29 -4.63 -15.19 4.35
N LEU A 30 -3.38 -15.38 3.93
CA LEU A 30 -2.75 -14.51 2.93
C LEU A 30 -3.48 -14.50 1.58
N ASP A 31 -4.05 -15.64 1.19
CA ASP A 31 -4.81 -15.83 -0.05
C ASP A 31 -6.26 -15.33 0.07
N GLN A 32 -6.80 -15.26 1.28
CA GLN A 32 -8.13 -14.73 1.58
C GLN A 32 -8.15 -13.22 1.85
N ALA A 33 -6.97 -12.62 2.06
CA ALA A 33 -6.84 -11.20 2.34
C ALA A 33 -7.41 -10.34 1.19
N ALA A 34 -8.53 -9.67 1.48
CA ALA A 34 -9.21 -8.79 0.55
C ALA A 34 -9.52 -7.42 1.17
N TRP A 35 -9.35 -6.39 0.36
CA TRP A 35 -9.73 -5.01 0.71
C TRP A 35 -10.86 -4.53 -0.18
N ARG A 36 -11.86 -3.89 0.41
CA ARG A 36 -13.01 -3.33 -0.30
C ARG A 36 -13.04 -1.82 -0.08
N ALA A 37 -13.13 -1.07 -1.17
CA ALA A 37 -13.34 0.38 -1.11
C ALA A 37 -14.79 0.69 -1.49
N GLU A 38 -15.48 1.42 -0.64
CA GLU A 38 -16.84 1.90 -0.89
C GLU A 38 -16.87 3.42 -0.88
N ARG A 39 -17.67 4.00 -1.77
CA ARG A 39 -17.78 5.45 -1.94
C ARG A 39 -19.24 5.86 -1.93
N THR A 40 -19.57 6.83 -1.09
CA THR A 40 -20.81 7.62 -1.22
C THR A 40 -20.47 9.08 -1.50
N ALA A 41 -21.47 9.92 -1.75
CA ALA A 41 -21.27 11.34 -2.07
C ALA A 41 -20.50 12.13 -0.97
N SER A 42 -20.48 11.63 0.27
CA SER A 42 -19.86 12.33 1.41
C SER A 42 -18.91 11.47 2.24
N ARG A 43 -18.88 10.14 2.06
CA ARG A 43 -18.11 9.21 2.88
C ARG A 43 -17.28 8.26 2.02
N CYS A 44 -16.00 8.20 2.35
CA CYS A 44 -15.03 7.28 1.76
C CYS A 44 -14.72 6.19 2.78
N VAL A 45 -14.78 4.93 2.35
CA VAL A 45 -14.57 3.78 3.22
C VAL A 45 -13.61 2.80 2.55
N LEU A 46 -12.68 2.28 3.33
CA LEU A 46 -11.77 1.21 2.97
C LEU A 46 -11.79 0.15 4.07
N GLU A 47 -12.17 -1.07 3.73
CA GLU A 47 -12.52 -2.10 4.69
C GLU A 47 -11.78 -3.41 4.43
N HIS A 48 -11.38 -4.06 5.51
CA HIS A 48 -10.80 -5.40 5.55
C HIS A 48 -11.49 -6.24 6.60
N ALA A 49 -11.96 -7.42 6.20
CA ALA A 49 -12.49 -8.41 7.12
C ALA A 49 -11.35 -9.28 7.66
N ILE A 50 -11.33 -9.48 8.96
CA ILE A 50 -10.37 -10.32 9.68
C ILE A 50 -11.15 -11.54 10.17
N GLU A 51 -10.91 -12.68 9.51
CA GLU A 51 -11.76 -13.88 9.50
C GLU A 51 -12.59 -14.12 10.77
N GLN A 52 -13.91 -13.90 10.66
CA GLN A 52 -14.91 -14.12 11.72
C GLN A 52 -14.65 -13.42 13.07
N VAL A 53 -13.60 -12.61 13.16
CA VAL A 53 -13.13 -12.02 14.41
C VAL A 53 -13.41 -10.53 14.45
N ALA A 54 -13.06 -9.80 13.40
CA ALA A 54 -13.22 -8.35 13.36
C ALA A 54 -13.32 -7.79 11.95
N THR A 55 -13.71 -6.52 11.86
CA THR A 55 -13.65 -5.71 10.65
C THR A 55 -12.83 -4.47 10.92
N ALA A 56 -11.75 -4.27 10.19
CA ALA A 56 -10.97 -3.04 10.18
C ALA A 56 -11.47 -2.11 9.07
N ARG A 57 -11.83 -0.90 9.43
CA ARG A 57 -12.42 0.10 8.52
C ARG A 57 -11.71 1.43 8.65
N PHE A 58 -11.03 1.84 7.59
CA PHE A 58 -10.63 3.24 7.42
C PHE A 58 -11.81 4.02 6.84
N SER A 59 -12.11 5.17 7.42
CA SER A 59 -13.15 6.04 6.86
C SER A 59 -12.80 7.51 6.97
N ALA A 60 -13.32 8.30 6.04
CA ALA A 60 -13.20 9.75 6.05
C ALA A 60 -14.46 10.38 5.46
N ASN A 61 -14.84 11.54 6.01
CA ASN A 61 -15.91 12.37 5.47
C ASN A 61 -15.29 13.51 4.66
N GLY A 62 -15.43 13.48 3.34
CA GLY A 62 -14.76 14.41 2.43
C GLY A 62 -13.24 14.48 2.65
N LYS A 63 -12.72 15.70 2.90
CA LYS A 63 -11.29 15.98 3.12
C LYS A 63 -10.83 15.84 4.59
N ALA A 64 -11.72 15.47 5.51
CA ALA A 64 -11.33 15.29 6.91
C ALA A 64 -10.24 14.21 7.05
N PRO A 65 -9.41 14.26 8.11
CA PRO A 65 -8.47 13.19 8.42
C PRO A 65 -9.18 11.84 8.52
N PRO A 66 -8.56 10.76 8.01
CA PRO A 66 -9.15 9.44 8.09
C PRO A 66 -9.09 8.91 9.52
N VAL A 67 -10.03 8.04 9.87
CA VAL A 67 -10.07 7.32 11.14
C VAL A 67 -10.05 5.82 10.88
N LEU A 68 -9.40 5.06 11.77
CA LEU A 68 -9.47 3.61 11.77
C LEU A 68 -10.43 3.15 12.85
N GLU A 69 -11.47 2.43 12.45
CA GLU A 69 -12.40 1.76 13.34
C GLU A 69 -12.21 0.24 13.22
N VAL A 70 -12.09 -0.44 14.35
CA VAL A 70 -12.08 -1.90 14.40
C VAL A 70 -13.30 -2.36 15.16
N ASN A 71 -14.20 -3.06 14.47
CA ASN A 71 -15.40 -3.63 15.05
C ASN A 71 -15.16 -5.12 15.31
N TRP A 72 -15.27 -5.53 16.57
CA TRP A 72 -15.01 -6.88 17.03
C TRP A 72 -16.31 -7.71 17.05
N HIS A 73 -16.30 -8.85 16.38
CA HIS A 73 -17.46 -9.73 16.22
C HIS A 73 -17.35 -11.02 17.03
N ALA A 74 -16.12 -11.46 17.33
CA ALA A 74 -15.88 -12.66 18.11
C ALA A 74 -16.16 -12.45 19.62
N ARG A 75 -16.13 -13.55 20.37
CA ARG A 75 -16.08 -13.49 21.84
C ARG A 75 -14.62 -13.36 22.28
N GLY A 76 -14.33 -12.60 23.34
CA GLY A 76 -13.07 -12.76 24.06
C GLY A 76 -12.03 -11.63 24.01
N ILE A 77 -12.32 -10.43 23.51
CA ILE A 77 -11.50 -9.25 23.83
C ILE A 77 -12.42 -8.09 24.16
N GLN A 78 -12.47 -7.68 25.42
CA GLN A 78 -13.26 -6.54 25.89
C GLN A 78 -12.51 -5.82 27.00
N GLY A 79 -12.24 -4.53 26.78
CA GLY A 79 -11.67 -3.64 27.79
C GLY A 79 -10.15 -3.48 27.74
N GLY A 80 -9.67 -2.41 28.36
CA GLY A 80 -8.25 -2.10 28.46
C GLY A 80 -7.73 -1.15 27.37
N GLN A 81 -6.52 -0.65 27.62
CA GLN A 81 -5.75 0.14 26.68
C GLN A 81 -5.23 -0.77 25.56
N THR A 82 -5.16 -0.25 24.35
CA THR A 82 -4.69 -0.96 23.16
C THR A 82 -3.68 -0.10 22.43
N THR A 83 -2.70 -0.74 21.80
CA THR A 83 -1.70 -0.08 20.99
C THR A 83 -1.84 -0.53 19.55
N LEU A 84 -1.92 0.43 18.63
CA LEU A 84 -1.77 0.23 17.21
C LEU A 84 -0.30 0.38 16.86
N SER A 85 0.27 -0.64 16.22
CA SER A 85 1.67 -0.66 15.78
C SER A 85 1.75 -0.94 14.28
N VAL A 86 2.79 -0.42 13.63
CA VAL A 86 3.25 -0.92 12.33
C VAL A 86 4.19 -2.07 12.57
N VAL A 87 3.99 -3.16 11.84
CA VAL A 87 4.84 -4.34 11.89
C VAL A 87 5.35 -4.72 10.51
N SER A 88 6.49 -5.40 10.47
CA SER A 88 6.98 -6.03 9.24
C SER A 88 6.05 -7.16 8.78
N ALA A 89 6.10 -7.50 7.50
CA ALA A 89 5.40 -8.69 7.00
C ALA A 89 5.99 -9.98 7.63
N PRO A 90 5.24 -11.10 7.71
CA PRO A 90 5.68 -12.32 8.40
C PRO A 90 6.96 -12.96 7.85
N TRP A 91 7.29 -12.70 6.58
CA TRP A 91 8.50 -13.21 5.91
C TRP A 91 9.71 -12.27 6.03
N GLN A 92 9.60 -11.18 6.79
CA GLN A 92 10.66 -10.22 7.05
C GLN A 92 11.13 -10.31 8.51
N PRO A 93 12.33 -9.82 8.84
CA PRO A 93 12.75 -9.67 10.23
C PRO A 93 11.72 -8.87 11.02
N ALA A 94 11.29 -9.44 12.16
CA ALA A 94 10.22 -8.88 12.98
C ALA A 94 10.60 -7.47 13.48
N THR A 95 9.83 -6.48 13.05
CA THR A 95 9.88 -5.11 13.60
C THR A 95 8.51 -4.72 14.10
N GLU A 96 8.47 -3.93 15.17
CA GLU A 96 7.24 -3.36 15.70
C GLU A 96 7.49 -1.91 16.12
N GLN A 97 6.70 -0.99 15.56
CA GLN A 97 6.77 0.43 15.86
C GLN A 97 5.38 0.90 16.32
N PRO A 98 5.20 1.32 17.58
CA PRO A 98 3.92 1.83 18.04
C PRO A 98 3.59 3.15 17.33
N LEU A 99 2.34 3.30 16.89
CA LEU A 99 1.82 4.52 16.25
C LEU A 99 0.86 5.28 17.16
N ALA A 100 -0.11 4.58 17.76
CA ALA A 100 -1.19 5.24 18.49
C ALA A 100 -1.74 4.31 19.58
N GLN A 101 -2.41 4.91 20.56
CA GLN A 101 -3.11 4.18 21.61
C GLN A 101 -4.61 4.49 21.56
N SER A 102 -5.41 3.51 21.96
CA SER A 102 -6.86 3.67 22.13
C SER A 102 -7.36 2.76 23.24
N HIS A 103 -8.65 2.78 23.51
CA HIS A 103 -9.33 1.92 24.47
C HIS A 103 -10.54 1.25 23.84
N TRP A 104 -10.89 0.06 24.31
CA TRP A 104 -12.12 -0.60 23.89
C TRP A 104 -13.36 0.16 24.38
N GLN A 105 -14.26 0.48 23.45
CA GLN A 105 -15.60 0.97 23.74
C GLN A 105 -16.60 -0.09 23.29
N ARG A 106 -17.04 -0.94 24.24
CA ARG A 106 -17.84 -2.14 23.97
C ARG A 106 -17.09 -3.10 23.03
N GLN A 107 -17.52 -3.18 21.77
CA GLN A 107 -16.93 -4.03 20.72
C GLN A 107 -16.20 -3.21 19.65
N GLN A 108 -15.92 -1.93 19.92
CA GLN A 108 -15.30 -1.04 18.96
C GLN A 108 -14.00 -0.45 19.52
N LEU A 109 -12.97 -0.44 18.68
CA LEU A 109 -11.79 0.42 18.83
C LEU A 109 -11.85 1.51 17.78
N ARG A 110 -11.41 2.71 18.16
CA ARG A 110 -11.30 3.86 17.25
C ARG A 110 -9.95 4.52 17.44
N PHE A 111 -9.23 4.70 16.35
CA PHE A 111 -8.00 5.47 16.28
C PHE A 111 -8.19 6.63 15.30
N ASP A 112 -7.84 7.83 15.72
CA ASP A 112 -7.95 9.07 14.96
C ASP A 112 -6.61 9.79 14.75
N GLN A 113 -5.56 9.33 15.46
CA GLN A 113 -4.19 9.83 15.33
C GLN A 113 -3.33 8.88 14.48
N HIS A 114 -2.39 9.44 13.73
CA HIS A 114 -1.41 8.71 12.90
C HIS A 114 -1.99 7.74 11.86
N ILE A 115 -3.25 7.95 11.47
CA ILE A 115 -3.94 7.10 10.48
C ILE A 115 -3.39 7.26 9.06
N PRO A 116 -2.99 8.46 8.59
CA PRO A 116 -2.28 8.59 7.32
C PRO A 116 -0.98 7.77 7.26
N GLU A 117 -0.24 7.69 8.36
CA GLU A 117 0.99 6.92 8.49
C GLU A 117 0.70 5.40 8.48
N ALA A 118 -0.38 4.97 9.14
CA ALA A 118 -0.85 3.59 9.07
C ALA A 118 -1.26 3.18 7.64
N LEU A 119 -2.02 4.03 6.94
CA LEU A 119 -2.39 3.82 5.53
C LEU A 119 -1.14 3.77 4.63
N HIS A 120 -0.16 4.63 4.87
CA HIS A 120 1.11 4.63 4.12
C HIS A 120 1.89 3.35 4.37
N ALA A 121 1.98 2.89 5.63
CA ALA A 121 2.66 1.64 5.97
C ALA A 121 2.07 0.43 5.25
N LEU A 122 0.74 0.32 5.24
CA LEU A 122 0.03 -0.72 4.46
C LEU A 122 0.33 -0.59 2.95
N ALA A 123 0.40 0.63 2.42
CA ALA A 123 0.79 0.88 1.04
C ALA A 123 2.27 0.59 0.75
N ASP A 124 3.13 0.49 1.75
CA ASP A 124 4.54 0.08 1.57
C ASP A 124 4.73 -1.44 1.71
N GLY A 125 3.64 -2.19 1.92
CA GLY A 125 3.67 -3.63 2.15
C GLY A 125 3.99 -4.04 3.60
N ARG A 126 4.08 -3.06 4.51
CA ARG A 126 4.08 -3.31 5.97
C ARG A 126 2.67 -3.58 6.44
N TRP A 127 2.54 -4.13 7.63
CA TRP A 127 1.25 -4.56 8.20
C TRP A 127 0.97 -3.76 9.46
N LEU A 128 -0.25 -3.87 9.99
CA LEU A 128 -0.60 -3.29 11.29
C LEU A 128 -0.90 -4.40 12.29
N ALA A 129 -0.55 -4.16 13.54
CA ALA A 129 -0.92 -5.02 14.66
C ALA A 129 -1.60 -4.18 15.73
N ILE A 130 -2.62 -4.76 16.37
CA ILE A 130 -3.27 -4.20 17.55
C ILE A 130 -3.06 -5.17 18.70
N SER A 131 -2.44 -4.68 19.76
CA SER A 131 -2.14 -5.44 20.98
C SER A 131 -2.77 -4.79 22.20
N ALA A 132 -3.05 -5.59 23.23
CA ALA A 132 -3.55 -5.14 24.52
C ALA A 132 -2.67 -5.70 25.64
N PRO A 133 -2.35 -4.93 26.70
CA PRO A 133 -1.60 -5.45 27.83
C PRO A 133 -2.26 -6.68 28.44
N GLY A 134 -1.47 -7.74 28.67
CA GLY A 134 -1.96 -9.00 29.23
C GLY A 134 -2.76 -9.89 28.27
N ASN A 135 -2.99 -9.46 27.02
CA ASN A 135 -3.55 -10.31 25.99
C ASN A 135 -2.40 -10.94 25.16
N PRO A 136 -2.27 -12.28 25.14
CA PRO A 136 -1.22 -12.93 24.37
C PRO A 136 -1.48 -12.92 22.86
N HIS A 137 -2.69 -12.60 22.40
CA HIS A 137 -3.05 -12.53 20.99
C HIS A 137 -3.04 -11.08 20.47
N ARG A 138 -2.55 -10.89 19.25
CA ARG A 138 -2.68 -9.63 18.51
C ARG A 138 -3.72 -9.77 17.41
N LEU A 139 -4.37 -8.66 17.07
CA LEU A 139 -5.16 -8.54 15.85
C LEU A 139 -4.25 -7.96 14.76
N VAL A 140 -4.12 -8.65 13.65
CA VAL A 140 -3.22 -8.26 12.56
C VAL A 140 -4.04 -7.87 11.32
N ILE A 141 -3.71 -6.72 10.76
CA ILE A 141 -4.32 -6.19 9.54
C ILE A 141 -3.26 -6.27 8.44
N SER A 142 -3.49 -7.12 7.45
CA SER A 142 -2.51 -7.40 6.39
C SER A 142 -2.47 -6.32 5.31
N GLY A 143 -1.28 -6.04 4.78
CA GLY A 143 -1.09 -5.16 3.61
C GLY A 143 -1.34 -5.83 2.25
N ILE A 144 -1.75 -7.11 2.22
CA ILE A 144 -1.94 -7.87 0.99
C ILE A 144 -3.14 -7.33 0.21
N HIS A 145 -3.01 -7.22 -1.11
CA HIS A 145 -4.03 -6.66 -2.01
C HIS A 145 -4.53 -5.25 -1.65
N PHE A 146 -3.84 -4.52 -0.77
CA PHE A 146 -4.26 -3.21 -0.27
C PHE A 146 -4.23 -2.10 -1.34
N GLN A 147 -3.29 -2.18 -2.29
CA GLN A 147 -2.95 -1.07 -3.19
C GLN A 147 -4.14 -0.52 -3.98
N GLN A 148 -4.92 -1.39 -4.63
CA GLN A 148 -6.02 -0.95 -5.48
C GLN A 148 -7.10 -0.26 -4.66
N ALA A 149 -7.53 -0.88 -3.57
CA ALA A 149 -8.56 -0.34 -2.70
C ALA A 149 -8.10 0.95 -1.98
N HIS A 150 -6.82 1.04 -1.61
CA HIS A 150 -6.23 2.27 -1.07
C HIS A 150 -6.23 3.42 -2.08
N ASN A 151 -5.89 3.15 -3.34
CA ASN A 151 -5.98 4.16 -4.40
C ASN A 151 -7.42 4.65 -4.57
N ASP A 152 -8.39 3.73 -4.50
CA ASP A 152 -9.80 4.10 -4.57
C ASP A 152 -10.24 4.98 -3.39
N PHE A 153 -9.82 4.63 -2.18
CA PHE A 153 -10.07 5.42 -0.98
C PHE A 153 -9.50 6.83 -1.08
N ARG A 154 -8.23 6.95 -1.50
CA ARG A 154 -7.56 8.23 -1.71
C ARG A 154 -8.30 9.11 -2.72
N LEU A 155 -8.64 8.56 -3.89
CA LEU A 155 -9.38 9.28 -4.92
C LEU A 155 -10.76 9.74 -4.44
N CYS A 156 -11.43 8.94 -3.61
CA CYS A 156 -12.71 9.33 -3.02
C CYS A 156 -12.56 10.58 -2.15
N ARG A 157 -11.46 10.66 -1.39
CA ARG A 157 -11.14 11.80 -0.51
C ARG A 157 -10.63 13.03 -1.29
N GLY A 158 -10.58 12.95 -2.62
CA GLY A 158 -9.95 13.97 -3.46
C GLY A 158 -8.43 13.99 -3.34
N GLU A 159 -7.84 12.99 -2.69
CA GLU A 159 -6.39 12.83 -2.55
C GLU A 159 -5.87 12.03 -3.75
N GLY A 160 -5.08 12.64 -4.62
CA GLY A 160 -4.69 12.02 -5.89
C GLY A 160 -5.05 12.84 -7.12
N GLY A 161 -5.77 13.95 -6.93
CA GLY A 161 -5.67 15.07 -7.88
C GLY A 161 -4.28 15.68 -7.75
N VAL A 162 -3.41 15.44 -8.73
CA VAL A 162 -2.18 16.16 -9.12
C VAL A 162 -1.11 16.45 -8.05
N ASP A 163 -1.47 16.88 -6.85
CA ASP A 163 -0.65 17.56 -5.83
C ASP A 163 0.48 16.74 -5.16
N ARG A 164 0.55 15.42 -5.36
CA ARG A 164 1.70 14.60 -4.87
C ARG A 164 2.56 14.00 -5.96
N ALA A 165 2.00 13.79 -7.15
CA ALA A 165 2.76 13.32 -8.29
C ALA A 165 3.40 14.48 -9.06
N PHE A 166 2.79 15.67 -8.97
CA PHE A 166 3.27 16.92 -9.54
C PHE A 166 3.90 17.80 -8.45
N ASN A 167 5.22 18.00 -8.49
CA ASN A 167 5.91 18.88 -7.54
C ASN A 167 5.95 20.36 -8.01
N GLY A 168 5.05 20.76 -8.91
CA GLY A 168 5.03 22.08 -9.54
C GLY A 168 5.83 22.18 -10.86
N GLU A 169 6.73 21.24 -11.12
CA GLU A 169 7.54 21.20 -12.35
C GLU A 169 7.60 19.83 -13.02
N ARG A 170 7.28 18.75 -12.29
CA ARG A 170 7.41 17.37 -12.76
C ARG A 170 6.28 16.47 -12.29
N LEU A 171 5.68 15.68 -13.19
CA LEU A 171 4.71 14.63 -12.92
C LEU A 171 5.32 13.23 -13.14
N THR A 172 5.13 12.28 -12.21
CA THR A 172 5.54 10.87 -12.40
C THR A 172 4.34 9.93 -12.48
N LEU A 173 4.26 9.13 -13.56
CA LEU A 173 3.26 8.09 -13.77
C LEU A 173 3.88 6.69 -13.63
N HIS A 174 3.23 5.79 -12.89
CA HIS A 174 3.70 4.42 -12.69
C HIS A 174 2.88 3.40 -13.50
N PHE A 175 3.52 2.30 -13.91
CA PHE A 175 2.91 1.28 -14.76
C PHE A 175 3.00 -0.11 -14.14
N GLN A 176 1.98 -0.91 -14.43
CA GLN A 176 2.01 -2.34 -14.12
C GLN A 176 3.02 -3.07 -15.02
N SER A 177 3.40 -4.28 -14.63
CA SER A 177 4.34 -5.09 -15.41
C SER A 177 3.80 -5.35 -16.82
N GLY A 178 4.63 -5.16 -17.83
CA GLY A 178 4.28 -5.37 -19.25
C GLY A 178 3.25 -4.40 -19.86
N THR A 179 2.57 -3.58 -19.06
CA THR A 179 1.53 -2.69 -19.60
C THR A 179 2.10 -1.43 -20.23
N ARG A 180 1.49 -1.01 -21.34
CA ARG A 180 1.81 0.24 -22.08
C ARG A 180 0.64 1.22 -22.12
N ALA A 181 -0.56 0.75 -21.78
CA ALA A 181 -1.78 1.54 -21.83
C ALA A 181 -1.90 2.47 -20.62
N LEU A 182 -2.44 3.67 -20.84
CA LEU A 182 -2.80 4.59 -19.78
C LEU A 182 -4.08 4.12 -19.08
N SER A 183 -4.01 3.99 -17.76
CA SER A 183 -5.17 3.77 -16.91
C SER A 183 -6.09 5.00 -16.90
N PRO A 184 -7.38 4.83 -16.54
CA PRO A 184 -8.27 5.97 -16.35
C PRO A 184 -7.74 7.02 -15.35
N GLU A 185 -6.99 6.58 -14.35
CA GLU A 185 -6.36 7.47 -13.37
C GLU A 185 -5.22 8.28 -13.98
N GLN A 186 -4.32 7.64 -14.72
CA GLN A 186 -3.23 8.35 -15.39
C GLN A 186 -3.78 9.39 -16.39
N ARG A 187 -4.89 9.09 -17.07
CA ARG A 187 -5.57 10.06 -17.95
C ARG A 187 -6.09 11.28 -17.20
N ARG A 188 -6.68 11.08 -16.02
CA ARG A 188 -7.10 12.20 -15.15
C ARG A 188 -5.92 13.04 -14.69
N GLN A 189 -4.81 12.40 -14.29
CA GLN A 189 -3.58 13.08 -13.90
C GLN A 189 -3.00 13.92 -15.06
N LEU A 190 -3.01 13.37 -16.27
CA LEU A 190 -2.56 14.08 -17.48
C LEU A 190 -3.47 15.24 -17.88
N ALA A 191 -4.80 15.07 -17.78
CA ALA A 191 -5.74 16.17 -18.04
C ALA A 191 -5.54 17.33 -17.05
N ALA A 192 -5.25 17.00 -15.79
CA ALA A 192 -5.04 18.02 -14.78
C ALA A 192 -3.62 18.65 -14.87
N LEU A 193 -2.59 17.90 -15.28
CA LEU A 193 -1.31 18.48 -15.69
C LEU A 193 -1.48 19.44 -16.87
N ALA A 194 -2.32 19.10 -17.85
CA ALA A 194 -2.59 19.95 -18.99
C ALA A 194 -3.18 21.32 -18.58
N ALA A 195 -4.02 21.38 -17.54
CA ALA A 195 -4.47 22.66 -16.98
C ALA A 195 -3.28 23.50 -16.47
N HIS A 196 -2.37 22.89 -15.70
CA HIS A 196 -1.17 23.57 -15.16
C HIS A 196 -0.21 24.03 -16.26
N ILE A 197 -0.07 23.27 -17.35
CA ILE A 197 0.73 23.67 -18.52
C ILE A 197 0.20 24.99 -19.11
N GLY A 198 -1.13 25.15 -19.18
CA GLY A 198 -1.75 26.38 -19.68
C GLY A 198 -1.41 27.61 -18.82
N GLU A 199 -1.33 27.42 -17.50
CA GLU A 199 -0.98 28.47 -16.54
C GLU A 199 0.52 28.81 -16.56
N ARG A 200 1.37 27.77 -16.54
CA ARG A 200 2.82 27.90 -16.39
C ARG A 200 3.55 28.22 -17.70
N LYS A 201 2.92 27.93 -18.84
CA LYS A 201 3.44 28.18 -20.20
C LYS A 201 4.91 27.74 -20.38
N PRO A 202 5.23 26.45 -20.15
CA PRO A 202 6.58 25.93 -20.38
C PRO A 202 6.96 26.08 -21.87
N ALA A 203 8.26 26.16 -22.15
CA ALA A 203 8.78 26.16 -23.51
C ALA A 203 8.68 24.78 -24.17
N SER A 204 8.89 23.72 -23.39
CA SER A 204 8.75 22.35 -23.86
C SER A 204 8.48 21.39 -22.70
N LEU A 205 8.10 20.15 -23.03
CA LEU A 205 8.05 19.04 -22.09
C LEU A 205 9.15 18.03 -22.39
N LEU A 206 9.72 17.44 -21.34
CA LEU A 206 10.60 16.29 -21.42
C LEU A 206 9.93 15.07 -20.78
N LEU A 207 9.79 13.99 -21.55
CA LEU A 207 9.22 12.72 -21.11
C LEU A 207 10.32 11.66 -21.04
N GLU A 208 10.60 11.17 -19.84
CA GLU A 208 11.62 10.14 -19.58
C GLU A 208 10.94 8.86 -19.10
N SER A 209 11.12 7.75 -19.81
CA SER A 209 10.48 6.48 -19.45
C SER A 209 11.48 5.39 -19.11
N HIS A 210 11.12 4.60 -18.10
CA HIS A 210 11.90 3.50 -17.55
C HIS A 210 11.03 2.26 -17.32
N THR A 211 11.68 1.10 -17.30
CA THR A 211 11.15 -0.21 -16.88
C THR A 211 11.83 -0.69 -15.59
N ASP A 212 11.37 -1.83 -15.07
CA ASP A 212 12.19 -2.59 -14.12
C ASP A 212 13.19 -3.47 -14.89
N ASN A 213 13.98 -4.26 -14.16
CA ASN A 213 15.01 -5.15 -14.71
C ASN A 213 14.50 -6.54 -15.12
N ARG A 214 13.19 -6.67 -15.40
CA ARG A 214 12.61 -7.97 -15.78
C ARG A 214 12.38 -8.01 -17.28
N GLY A 215 12.83 -9.10 -17.90
CA GLY A 215 12.64 -9.34 -19.33
C GLY A 215 13.90 -9.06 -20.14
N ASP A 216 13.72 -9.02 -21.46
CA ASP A 216 14.78 -8.71 -22.41
C ASP A 216 15.03 -7.19 -22.47
N GLU A 217 16.30 -6.79 -22.55
CA GLU A 217 16.71 -5.38 -22.52
C GLU A 217 16.15 -4.59 -23.72
N ALA A 218 16.20 -5.17 -24.93
CA ALA A 218 15.68 -4.52 -26.12
C ALA A 218 14.15 -4.38 -26.06
N LEU A 219 13.46 -5.39 -25.52
CA LEU A 219 12.02 -5.31 -25.24
C LEU A 219 11.70 -4.23 -24.20
N ASN A 220 12.50 -4.11 -23.14
CA ASN A 220 12.34 -3.11 -22.10
C ASN A 220 12.52 -1.69 -22.65
N LEU A 221 13.51 -1.49 -23.51
CA LEU A 221 13.69 -0.21 -24.22
C LEU A 221 12.46 0.13 -25.05
N GLU A 222 11.95 -0.82 -25.83
CA GLU A 222 10.75 -0.62 -26.66
C GLU A 222 9.50 -0.34 -25.83
N ILE A 223 9.30 -1.05 -24.70
CA ILE A 223 8.20 -0.80 -23.76
C ILE A 223 8.27 0.62 -23.22
N SER A 224 9.47 1.07 -22.80
CA SER A 224 9.64 2.42 -22.27
C SER A 224 9.33 3.49 -23.32
N ARG A 225 9.78 3.30 -24.57
CA ARG A 225 9.46 4.18 -25.71
C ARG A 225 7.96 4.30 -25.92
N GLN A 226 7.26 3.17 -26.03
CA GLN A 226 5.81 3.14 -26.27
C GLN A 226 5.01 3.79 -25.13
N ARG A 227 5.46 3.65 -23.88
CA ARG A 227 4.83 4.33 -22.73
C ARG A 227 4.96 5.85 -22.85
N ALA A 228 6.18 6.35 -23.12
CA ALA A 228 6.40 7.78 -23.28
C ALA A 228 5.61 8.36 -24.45
N GLU A 229 5.56 7.66 -25.58
CA GLU A 229 4.76 8.05 -26.75
C GLU A 229 3.28 8.12 -26.43
N ARG A 230 2.74 7.12 -25.73
CA ARG A 230 1.34 7.13 -25.32
C ARG A 230 1.00 8.30 -24.40
N VAL A 231 1.90 8.65 -23.49
CA VAL A 231 1.76 9.83 -22.63
C VAL A 231 1.81 11.12 -23.45
N ALA A 232 2.76 11.24 -24.38
CA ALA A 232 2.87 12.39 -25.26
C ALA A 232 1.62 12.58 -26.12
N ASP A 233 1.09 11.50 -26.71
CA ASP A 233 -0.13 11.52 -27.52
C ASP A 233 -1.33 12.01 -26.72
N GLU A 234 -1.46 11.58 -25.46
CA GLU A 234 -2.53 12.06 -24.59
C GLU A 234 -2.39 13.56 -24.28
N LEU A 235 -1.18 14.04 -24.02
CA LEU A 235 -0.92 15.47 -23.76
C LEU A 235 -1.11 16.33 -25.01
N ARG A 236 -0.76 15.84 -26.20
CA ARG A 236 -0.96 16.55 -27.48
C ARG A 236 -2.42 16.82 -27.78
N ARG A 237 -3.35 16.02 -27.24
CA ARG A 237 -4.80 16.29 -27.35
C ARG A 237 -5.20 17.59 -26.66
N PHE A 238 -4.48 18.00 -25.62
CA PHE A 238 -4.71 19.26 -24.91
C PHE A 238 -3.83 20.39 -25.46
N HIS A 239 -2.56 20.07 -25.79
CA HIS A 239 -1.54 21.05 -26.19
C HIS A 239 -0.83 20.60 -27.48
N PRO A 240 -1.48 20.69 -28.65
CA PRO A 240 -0.95 20.14 -29.90
C PRO A 240 0.31 20.85 -30.40
N ALA A 241 0.47 22.13 -30.05
CA ALA A 241 1.61 22.96 -30.47
C ALA A 241 2.79 22.95 -29.50
N LEU A 242 2.65 22.34 -28.32
CA LEU A 242 3.70 22.35 -27.29
C LEU A 242 4.80 21.33 -27.67
N PRO A 243 6.07 21.74 -27.80
CA PRO A 243 7.16 20.80 -28.09
C PRO A 243 7.32 19.77 -26.98
N MET A 244 7.48 18.49 -27.35
CA MET A 244 7.66 17.38 -26.42
C MET A 244 8.84 16.52 -26.87
N ALA A 245 9.86 16.39 -26.02
CA ALA A 245 10.99 15.49 -26.22
C ALA A 245 10.75 14.18 -25.47
N ILE A 246 11.03 13.05 -26.12
CA ILE A 246 10.89 11.71 -25.54
C ILE A 246 12.27 11.08 -25.38
N ARG A 247 12.54 10.53 -24.19
CA ARG A 247 13.72 9.71 -23.88
C ARG A 247 13.27 8.39 -23.28
N ALA A 248 13.64 7.31 -23.95
CA ALA A 248 13.37 5.94 -23.53
C ALA A 248 14.67 5.33 -23.00
N PHE A 249 14.66 4.88 -21.74
CA PHE A 249 15.85 4.34 -21.09
C PHE A 249 15.79 2.82 -20.87
N GLY A 250 14.64 2.19 -21.12
CA GLY A 250 14.44 0.79 -20.73
C GLY A 250 14.70 0.61 -19.24
N GLU A 251 15.48 -0.39 -18.87
CA GLU A 251 15.82 -0.68 -17.47
C GLU A 251 16.98 0.13 -16.91
N ALA A 252 17.61 0.99 -17.73
CA ALA A 252 18.70 1.84 -17.30
C ALA A 252 18.23 2.91 -16.31
N TYR A 253 19.14 3.29 -15.41
CA TYR A 253 18.92 4.30 -14.37
C TYR A 253 17.73 3.99 -13.44
N PRO A 254 17.79 2.87 -12.68
CA PRO A 254 16.76 2.55 -11.70
C PRO A 254 16.70 3.63 -10.60
N ALA A 255 15.48 4.03 -10.23
CA ALA A 255 15.26 4.98 -9.13
C ALA A 255 15.35 4.30 -7.77
N THR A 256 15.07 3.00 -7.71
CA THR A 256 15.07 2.19 -6.49
C THR A 256 15.58 0.78 -6.78
N ASP A 257 15.84 -0.01 -5.74
CA ASP A 257 16.27 -1.40 -5.88
C ASP A 257 15.22 -2.28 -6.58
N ASN A 258 15.64 -3.06 -7.58
CA ASN A 258 14.79 -3.99 -8.33
C ASN A 258 14.57 -5.34 -7.62
N SER A 259 15.21 -5.60 -6.47
CA SER A 259 15.08 -6.85 -5.73
C SER A 259 13.64 -7.12 -5.25
N THR A 260 12.91 -6.07 -4.88
CA THR A 260 11.54 -6.19 -4.32
C THR A 260 10.46 -5.89 -5.37
N PRO A 261 9.25 -6.49 -5.25
CA PRO A 261 8.12 -6.13 -6.10
C PRO A 261 7.76 -4.64 -6.04
N ALA A 262 7.88 -4.03 -4.86
CA ALA A 262 7.62 -2.62 -4.63
C ALA A 262 8.62 -1.72 -5.36
N GLY A 263 9.92 -1.99 -5.24
CA GLY A 263 10.95 -1.23 -5.95
C GLY A 263 10.86 -1.37 -7.47
N ARG A 264 10.53 -2.56 -7.97
CA ARG A 264 10.23 -2.75 -9.41
C ARG A 264 9.05 -1.90 -9.88
N TYR A 265 8.00 -1.76 -9.05
CA TYR A 265 6.87 -0.90 -9.38
C TYR A 265 7.28 0.58 -9.50
N GLN A 266 8.14 1.07 -8.59
CA GLN A 266 8.67 2.43 -8.66
C GLN A 266 9.54 2.66 -9.91
N ASN A 267 10.29 1.63 -10.35
CA ASN A 267 11.14 1.75 -11.53
C ASN A 267 10.35 1.78 -12.85
N ARG A 268 9.19 1.12 -12.94
CA ARG A 268 8.28 1.18 -14.09
C ARG A 268 7.53 2.51 -14.15
N ARG A 269 8.18 3.56 -14.65
CA ARG A 269 7.68 4.94 -14.60
C ARG A 269 7.83 5.71 -15.92
N VAL A 270 7.01 6.75 -16.07
CA VAL A 270 7.20 7.85 -17.02
C VAL A 270 7.24 9.14 -16.21
N VAL A 271 8.30 9.90 -16.36
CA VAL A 271 8.51 11.20 -15.72
C VAL A 271 8.31 12.28 -16.77
N ILE A 272 7.44 13.25 -16.49
CA ILE A 272 7.13 14.38 -17.36
C ILE A 272 7.63 15.64 -16.67
N SER A 273 8.59 16.34 -17.28
CA SER A 273 9.16 17.58 -16.73
C SER A 273 8.79 18.77 -17.62
N LEU A 274 8.41 19.88 -17.00
CA LEU A 274 8.14 21.16 -17.66
C LEU A 274 9.44 21.94 -17.80
N ILE A 275 9.84 22.24 -19.03
CA ILE A 275 11.08 22.97 -19.32
C ILE A 275 10.74 24.43 -19.56
N LYS A 276 11.37 25.34 -18.82
CA LYS A 276 11.25 26.79 -19.02
C LYS A 276 12.12 27.22 -20.21
N ALA A 277 11.73 28.27 -20.92
CA ALA A 277 12.60 28.88 -21.91
C ALA A 277 13.88 29.37 -21.21
N GLU A 278 15.04 29.10 -21.80
CA GLU A 278 16.31 29.67 -21.34
C GLU A 278 16.20 31.20 -21.46
N GLN A 279 16.40 31.91 -20.35
CA GLN A 279 16.46 33.37 -20.39
C GLN A 279 17.82 33.74 -20.96
N ALA A 280 17.85 34.16 -22.23
CA ALA A 280 19.01 34.82 -22.80
C ALA A 280 19.32 36.04 -21.91
N SER A 281 20.40 35.95 -21.15
CA SER A 281 20.99 37.07 -20.40
C SER A 281 22.02 37.76 -21.27
#